data_AF-A0A7W8NNE0-F1
#
_entry.id   AF-A0A7W8NNE0-F1
#
_cell.length_a   1.000
_cell.length_b   1.000
_cell.length_c   1.000
_cell.angle_alpha   90.00
_cell.angle_beta   90.00
_cell.angle_gamma   90.00
#
_symmetry.space_group_name_H-M   'P 1'
#
loop_
_entity.id
_entity.type
_entity.pdbx_description
1 polymer ?
#
loop_
_entity_poly.entity_id
_entity_poly.type
_entity_poly.pdbx_seq_one_letter_code
_entity_poly.pdbx_strand_id
1 'polypeptide(L)'
;MRHHSLILPALLLLGIAAAQETLYAPAPPAGSAFVRVANADAATAVTLDGKATFRPGAQAVSAYVVVPQGAHTFRAGSATLRVNVAGGQYQTLVLQGGKLRALDAELPGTVTRARLTLYNFSDAPASLMTADGRTRLLTDVPAGSVKSLSVNAVSAALGVFAADKPVQTFPTEALRAGASYSAFVFGAHADRTAVFVTPGK
;
A
#
# COMPACT_ATOMS: atom_id res chain seq x y z
N MET A 1 -11.78 -15.91 -70.31
CA MET A 1 -11.48 -17.03 -69.39
C MET A 1 -11.20 -16.43 -68.02
N ARG A 2 -11.87 -16.95 -66.97
CA ARG A 2 -12.01 -16.32 -65.65
C ARG A 2 -10.71 -16.43 -64.85
N HIS A 3 -10.16 -15.29 -64.39
CA HIS A 3 -9.13 -15.28 -63.35
C HIS A 3 -9.81 -15.35 -61.98
N HIS A 4 -9.50 -16.38 -61.20
CA HIS A 4 -9.90 -16.49 -59.79
C HIS A 4 -8.79 -15.89 -58.92
N SER A 5 -9.09 -14.76 -58.27
CA SER A 5 -8.23 -14.21 -57.23
C SER A 5 -8.54 -14.89 -55.90
N LEU A 6 -7.57 -15.63 -55.37
CA LEU A 6 -7.61 -16.21 -54.03
C LEU A 6 -7.28 -15.11 -53.00
N ILE A 7 -8.21 -14.78 -52.11
CA ILE A 7 -7.96 -13.88 -50.98
C ILE A 7 -7.68 -14.75 -49.75
N LEU A 8 -6.47 -14.63 -49.18
CA LEU A 8 -6.05 -15.29 -47.95
C LEU A 8 -6.33 -14.35 -46.76
N PRO A 9 -7.10 -14.75 -45.73
CA PRO A 9 -7.31 -13.89 -44.57
C PRO A 9 -6.09 -13.98 -43.63
N ALA A 10 -5.48 -12.84 -43.34
CA ALA A 10 -4.45 -12.71 -42.31
C ALA A 10 -5.11 -12.73 -40.92
N LEU A 11 -4.86 -13.78 -40.15
CA LEU A 11 -5.33 -13.94 -38.79
C LEU A 11 -4.42 -13.15 -37.84
N LEU A 12 -4.91 -12.02 -37.34
CA LEU A 12 -4.19 -11.18 -36.36
C LEU A 12 -4.26 -11.83 -34.97
N LEU A 13 -3.16 -12.40 -34.49
CA LEU A 13 -3.06 -12.83 -33.09
C LEU A 13 -2.87 -11.62 -32.18
N LEU A 14 -3.92 -11.23 -31.46
CA LEU A 14 -3.83 -10.34 -30.31
C LEU A 14 -3.22 -11.13 -29.14
N GLY A 15 -1.93 -10.96 -28.91
CA GLY A 15 -1.26 -11.46 -27.70
C GLY A 15 -1.76 -10.69 -26.48
N ILE A 16 -2.56 -11.34 -25.64
CA ILE A 16 -2.92 -10.84 -24.32
C ILE A 16 -1.66 -10.99 -23.46
N ALA A 17 -1.01 -9.88 -23.11
CA ALA A 17 0.06 -9.89 -22.12
C ALA A 17 -0.54 -10.23 -20.75
N ALA A 18 -0.50 -11.50 -20.36
CA ALA A 18 -0.71 -11.90 -18.98
C ALA A 18 0.42 -11.28 -18.15
N ALA A 19 0.08 -10.40 -17.21
CA ALA A 19 1.03 -9.95 -16.21
C ALA A 19 1.54 -11.19 -15.46
N GLN A 20 2.81 -11.54 -15.65
CA GLN A 20 3.46 -12.55 -14.82
C GLN A 20 3.50 -12.00 -13.40
N GLU A 21 2.61 -12.49 -12.53
CA GLU A 21 2.72 -12.25 -11.09
C GLU A 21 4.03 -12.87 -10.62
N THR A 22 5.02 -12.03 -10.31
CA THR A 22 6.30 -12.49 -9.79
C THR A 22 6.11 -13.03 -8.38
N LEU A 23 6.83 -14.11 -8.03
CA LEU A 23 6.81 -14.71 -6.70
C LEU A 23 7.28 -13.74 -5.59
N TYR A 24 8.00 -12.68 -5.97
CA TYR A 24 8.49 -11.62 -5.09
C TYR A 24 7.81 -10.29 -5.39
N ALA A 25 7.73 -9.42 -4.38
CA ALA A 25 7.34 -8.04 -4.61
C ALA A 25 8.30 -7.37 -5.62
N PRO A 26 7.80 -6.61 -6.61
CA PRO A 26 8.65 -6.00 -7.62
C PRO A 26 9.64 -5.03 -6.98
N ALA A 27 10.89 -5.01 -7.44
CA ALA A 27 11.80 -3.93 -7.05
C ALA A 27 11.43 -2.65 -7.81
N PRO A 28 11.60 -1.45 -7.22
CA PRO A 28 11.57 -0.21 -8.00
C PRO A 28 12.61 -0.28 -9.13
N PRO A 29 12.35 0.38 -10.29
CA PRO A 29 13.37 0.56 -11.32
C PRO A 29 14.67 1.12 -10.75
N ALA A 30 15.82 0.80 -11.37
CA ALA A 30 17.12 1.30 -10.92
C ALA A 30 17.12 2.84 -10.81
N GLY A 31 17.64 3.35 -9.70
CA GLY A 31 17.67 4.79 -9.41
C GLY A 31 16.31 5.41 -9.07
N SER A 32 15.33 4.61 -8.64
CA SER A 32 14.01 5.08 -8.23
C SER A 32 13.49 4.38 -6.98
N ALA A 33 12.40 4.88 -6.41
CA ALA A 33 11.68 4.30 -5.29
C ALA A 33 10.19 4.18 -5.61
N PHE A 34 9.49 3.31 -4.90
CA PHE A 34 8.04 3.34 -4.86
C PHE A 34 7.58 4.23 -3.72
N VAL A 35 6.83 5.30 -4.03
CA VAL A 35 6.28 6.23 -3.04
C VAL A 35 4.76 6.12 -3.03
N ARG A 36 4.14 6.10 -1.85
CA ARG A 36 2.68 6.22 -1.68
C ARG A 36 2.33 7.26 -0.61
N VAL A 37 1.07 7.67 -0.59
CA VAL A 37 0.52 8.56 0.43
C VAL A 37 -0.59 7.85 1.20
N ALA A 38 -0.46 7.76 2.52
CA ALA A 38 -1.54 7.46 3.45
C ALA A 38 -2.16 8.78 3.93
N ASN A 39 -3.43 9.00 3.59
CA ASN A 39 -4.18 10.20 3.96
C ASN A 39 -5.15 9.89 5.10
N ALA A 40 -4.86 10.40 6.29
CA ALA A 40 -5.73 10.30 7.46
C ALA A 40 -6.78 11.42 7.52
N ASP A 41 -6.70 12.40 6.63
CA ASP A 41 -7.55 13.59 6.58
C ASP A 41 -8.65 13.44 5.51
N ALA A 42 -9.34 14.54 5.19
CA ALA A 42 -10.23 14.63 4.05
C ALA A 42 -9.47 14.43 2.72
N ALA A 43 -10.19 14.02 1.67
CA ALA A 43 -9.61 13.76 0.35
C ALA A 43 -8.84 14.98 -0.17
N THR A 44 -7.53 14.83 -0.35
CA THR A 44 -6.62 15.91 -0.73
C THR A 44 -5.59 15.39 -1.71
N ALA A 45 -5.44 16.08 -2.84
CA ALA A 45 -4.38 15.75 -3.80
C ALA A 45 -3.00 16.12 -3.21
N VAL A 46 -2.02 15.25 -3.43
CA VAL A 46 -0.62 15.54 -3.10
C VAL A 46 0.16 15.72 -4.39
N THR A 47 0.82 16.88 -4.50
CA THR A 47 1.69 17.19 -5.63
C THR A 47 3.10 16.71 -5.35
N LEU A 48 3.76 16.17 -6.38
CA LEU A 48 5.20 15.92 -6.42
C LEU A 48 5.81 16.93 -7.40
N ASP A 49 6.73 17.76 -6.91
CA ASP A 49 7.42 18.81 -7.68
C ASP A 49 6.46 19.68 -8.51
N GLY A 50 5.33 20.05 -7.90
CA GLY A 50 4.30 20.90 -8.51
C GLY A 50 3.26 20.16 -9.35
N LYS A 51 3.43 18.86 -9.63
CA LYS A 51 2.46 18.05 -10.38
C LYS A 51 1.58 17.22 -9.45
N ALA A 52 0.26 17.36 -9.57
CA ALA A 52 -0.70 16.51 -8.85
C ALA A 52 -0.51 15.02 -9.24
N THR A 53 0.09 14.27 -8.32
CA THR A 53 0.60 12.91 -8.58
C THR A 53 -0.18 11.87 -7.77
N PHE A 54 -0.50 12.18 -6.51
CA PHE A 54 -1.28 11.30 -5.64
C PHE A 54 -2.66 11.90 -5.39
N ARG A 55 -3.69 11.05 -5.41
CA ARG A 55 -5.08 11.44 -5.11
C ARG A 55 -5.74 10.42 -4.15
N PRO A 56 -5.20 10.24 -2.93
CA PRO A 56 -5.87 9.40 -1.96
C PRO A 56 -7.24 9.99 -1.58
N GLY A 57 -8.23 9.13 -1.36
CA GLY A 57 -9.50 9.52 -0.75
C GLY A 57 -9.34 9.98 0.70
N ALA A 58 -10.46 10.28 1.37
CA ALA A 58 -10.45 10.51 2.81
C ALA A 58 -10.15 9.19 3.54
N GLN A 59 -9.27 9.22 4.56
CA GLN A 59 -8.90 8.03 5.34
C GLN A 59 -8.48 6.83 4.45
N ALA A 60 -7.68 7.11 3.41
CA ALA A 60 -7.34 6.16 2.37
C ALA A 60 -5.85 6.20 2.03
N VAL A 61 -5.39 5.17 1.32
CA VAL A 61 -4.00 5.04 0.90
C VAL A 61 -3.97 5.04 -0.62
N SER A 62 -3.05 5.80 -1.22
CA SER A 62 -2.83 5.77 -2.67
C SER A 62 -2.11 4.50 -3.09
N ALA A 63 -2.25 4.12 -4.37
CA ALA A 63 -1.30 3.23 -5.01
C ALA A 63 0.13 3.82 -4.94
N TYR A 64 1.12 2.95 -5.09
CA TYR A 64 2.51 3.36 -5.26
C TYR A 64 2.74 4.02 -6.62
N VAL A 65 3.62 5.02 -6.62
CA VAL A 65 4.11 5.71 -7.81
C VAL A 65 5.63 5.60 -7.84
N VAL A 66 6.20 5.39 -9.02
CA VAL A 66 7.66 5.42 -9.22
C VAL A 66 8.14 6.86 -9.13
N VAL A 67 9.06 7.12 -8.21
CA VAL A 67 9.69 8.43 -8.02
C VAL A 67 11.20 8.26 -8.17
N PRO A 68 11.87 9.07 -8.99
CA PRO A 68 13.34 9.05 -9.08
C PRO A 68 13.99 9.22 -7.71
N GLN A 69 15.21 8.72 -7.56
CA GLN A 69 16.00 9.00 -6.37
C GLN A 69 16.46 10.47 -6.36
N GLY A 70 16.58 11.05 -5.18
CA GLY A 70 17.04 12.42 -4.98
C GLY A 70 16.05 13.31 -4.24
N ALA A 71 16.31 14.62 -4.25
CA ALA A 71 15.52 15.59 -3.51
C ALA A 71 14.22 15.93 -4.25
N HIS A 72 13.09 15.63 -3.60
CA HIS A 72 11.75 15.90 -4.10
C HIS A 72 10.94 16.74 -3.11
N THR A 73 10.02 17.55 -3.63
CA THR A 73 9.09 18.34 -2.82
C THR A 73 7.67 17.82 -2.97
N PHE A 74 7.09 17.39 -1.85
CA PHE A 74 5.70 16.98 -1.75
C PHE A 74 4.87 18.10 -1.12
N ARG A 75 3.68 18.36 -1.66
CA ARG A 75 2.75 19.36 -1.11
C ARG A 75 1.32 18.86 -1.05
N ALA A 76 0.60 19.23 -0.01
CA ALA A 76 -0.82 18.96 0.18
C ALA A 76 -1.46 20.18 0.87
N GLY A 77 -2.28 20.96 0.15
CA GLY A 77 -2.73 22.26 0.63
C GLY A 77 -1.53 23.17 0.96
N SER A 78 -1.46 23.66 2.21
CA SER A 78 -0.32 24.44 2.71
C SER A 78 0.85 23.59 3.20
N ALA A 79 0.66 22.29 3.41
CA ALA A 79 1.72 21.40 3.87
C ALA A 79 2.80 21.25 2.79
N THR A 80 4.06 21.32 3.20
CA THR A 80 5.21 21.10 2.33
C THR A 80 6.21 20.19 3.03
N LEU A 81 6.68 19.17 2.31
CA LEU A 81 7.67 18.23 2.80
C LEU A 81 8.74 18.03 1.72
N ARG A 82 9.99 18.29 2.08
CA ARG A 82 11.14 17.97 1.22
C ARG A 82 11.73 16.65 1.70
N VAL A 83 11.83 15.68 0.78
CA VAL A 83 12.37 14.34 1.08
C VAL A 83 13.50 14.05 0.11
N ASN A 84 14.61 13.53 0.62
CA ASN A 84 15.62 12.90 -0.22
C ASN A 84 15.23 11.43 -0.41
N VAL A 85 14.59 11.11 -1.52
CA VAL A 85 14.11 9.77 -1.84
C VAL A 85 15.31 8.88 -2.16
N ALA A 86 15.51 7.83 -1.37
CA ALA A 86 16.56 6.84 -1.63
C ALA A 86 16.06 5.78 -2.63
N GLY A 87 16.90 5.42 -3.61
CA GLY A 87 16.57 4.37 -4.57
C GLY A 87 16.40 2.99 -3.94
N GLY A 88 15.60 2.14 -4.57
CA GLY A 88 15.37 0.75 -4.17
C GLY A 88 14.44 0.56 -2.96
N GLN A 89 13.76 1.61 -2.52
CA GLN A 89 12.94 1.60 -1.30
C GLN A 89 11.44 1.73 -1.57
N TYR A 90 10.66 1.34 -0.56
CA TYR A 90 9.24 1.63 -0.45
C TYR A 90 9.02 2.73 0.58
N GLN A 91 8.61 3.91 0.11
CA GLN A 91 8.41 5.08 0.94
C GLN A 91 6.92 5.34 1.14
N THR A 92 6.49 5.44 2.40
CA THR A 92 5.15 5.93 2.73
C THR A 92 5.25 7.35 3.26
N LEU A 93 4.45 8.25 2.68
CA LEU A 93 4.20 9.58 3.22
C LEU A 93 2.85 9.56 3.94
N VAL A 94 2.72 10.32 5.02
CA VAL A 94 1.47 10.45 5.77
C VAL A 94 1.01 11.89 5.73
N LEU A 95 -0.24 12.08 5.33
CA LEU A 95 -0.99 13.33 5.48
C LEU A 95 -1.94 13.17 6.67
N GLN A 96 -1.72 13.94 7.73
CA GLN A 96 -2.55 13.90 8.93
C GLN A 96 -2.55 15.26 9.64
N GLY A 97 -3.72 15.76 10.00
CA GLY A 97 -3.90 17.08 10.59
C GLY A 97 -3.34 18.20 9.71
N GLY A 98 -3.42 18.06 8.39
CA GLY A 98 -2.86 19.01 7.42
C GLY A 98 -1.33 19.07 7.41
N LYS A 99 -0.64 18.04 7.93
CA LYS A 99 0.82 17.93 7.92
C LYS A 99 1.25 16.72 7.12
N LEU A 100 2.29 16.92 6.29
CA LEU A 100 2.98 15.85 5.59
C LEU A 100 4.22 15.42 6.36
N ARG A 101 4.42 14.10 6.50
CA ARG A 101 5.66 13.50 7.01
C ARG A 101 6.03 12.26 6.23
N ALA A 102 7.32 11.99 6.10
CA ALA A 102 7.82 10.70 5.62
C ALA A 102 7.93 9.73 6.81
N LEU A 103 7.53 8.48 6.61
CA LEU A 103 7.87 7.40 7.54
C LEU A 103 9.23 6.81 7.19
N ASP A 104 9.79 6.00 8.07
CA ASP A 104 10.94 5.20 7.70
C ASP A 104 10.60 4.29 6.52
N ALA A 105 11.55 4.16 5.59
CA ALA A 105 11.39 3.31 4.42
C ALA A 105 11.13 1.85 4.83
N GLU A 106 10.18 1.22 4.15
CA GLU A 106 9.86 -0.18 4.39
C GLU A 106 10.78 -1.07 3.55
N LEU A 107 11.40 -2.04 4.22
CA LEU A 107 12.05 -3.16 3.55
C LEU A 107 11.00 -4.24 3.25
N PRO A 108 11.04 -4.87 2.06
CA PRO A 108 10.15 -5.98 1.74
C PRO A 108 10.31 -7.13 2.74
N GLY A 109 9.31 -8.03 2.77
CA GLY A 109 9.40 -9.28 3.52
C GLY A 109 10.63 -10.12 3.11
N THR A 110 11.02 -11.06 3.97
CA THR A 110 12.06 -12.03 3.59
C THR A 110 11.53 -12.93 2.47
N VAL A 111 12.42 -13.50 1.66
CA VAL A 111 12.03 -14.40 0.55
C VAL A 111 11.23 -15.63 0.99
N THR A 112 11.23 -15.95 2.30
CA THR A 112 10.55 -17.12 2.88
C THR A 112 9.28 -16.79 3.67
N ARG A 113 8.98 -15.52 3.95
CA ARG A 113 7.85 -15.12 4.80
C ARG A 113 7.12 -13.91 4.27
N ALA A 114 5.82 -13.83 4.51
CA ALA A 114 5.05 -12.62 4.30
C ALA A 114 5.36 -11.61 5.41
N ARG A 115 5.40 -10.32 5.09
CA ARG A 115 5.46 -9.24 6.08
C ARG A 115 4.08 -8.63 6.24
N LEU A 116 3.62 -8.52 7.48
CA LEU A 116 2.42 -7.77 7.86
C LEU A 116 2.86 -6.51 8.61
N THR A 117 2.36 -5.35 8.22
CA THR A 117 2.63 -4.08 8.90
C THR A 117 1.31 -3.41 9.29
N LEU A 118 1.16 -3.01 10.56
CA LEU A 118 0.04 -2.17 11.03
C LEU A 118 0.54 -0.74 11.24
N TYR A 119 -0.07 0.18 10.51
CA TYR A 119 0.09 1.63 10.65
C TYR A 119 -1.10 2.18 11.44
N ASN A 120 -0.85 2.62 12.67
CA ASN A 120 -1.89 3.18 13.51
C ASN A 120 -1.87 4.72 13.45
N PHE A 121 -2.76 5.29 12.64
CA PHE A 121 -3.01 6.72 12.55
C PHE A 121 -4.33 7.13 13.20
N SER A 122 -4.89 6.26 14.05
CA SER A 122 -6.03 6.59 14.89
C SER A 122 -5.60 7.23 16.21
N ASP A 123 -6.58 7.54 17.05
CA ASP A 123 -6.45 8.15 18.38
C ASP A 123 -6.28 7.14 19.54
N ALA A 124 -6.24 5.83 19.27
CA ALA A 124 -6.13 4.80 20.31
C ALA A 124 -5.27 3.61 19.87
N PRO A 125 -4.81 2.75 20.80
CA PRO A 125 -4.11 1.52 20.44
C PRO A 125 -4.95 0.61 19.53
N ALA A 126 -4.30 -0.01 18.56
CA ALA A 126 -4.95 -0.90 17.60
C ALA A 126 -4.17 -2.22 17.47
N SER A 127 -4.90 -3.29 17.19
CA SER A 127 -4.34 -4.62 16.97
C SER A 127 -4.68 -5.16 15.59
N LEU A 128 -3.75 -5.90 14.98
CA LEU A 128 -4.00 -6.72 13.80
C LEU A 128 -4.19 -8.17 14.26
N MET A 129 -5.33 -8.76 13.91
CA MET A 129 -5.73 -10.10 14.32
C MET A 129 -6.28 -10.88 13.13
N THR A 130 -6.52 -12.18 13.31
CA THR A 130 -7.47 -12.90 12.47
C THR A 130 -8.86 -12.28 12.59
N ALA A 131 -9.66 -12.32 11.52
CA ALA A 131 -10.98 -11.68 11.48
C ALA A 131 -11.95 -12.24 12.54
N ASP A 132 -11.74 -13.46 13.02
CA ASP A 132 -12.49 -14.06 14.12
C ASP A 132 -12.02 -13.63 15.52
N GLY A 133 -11.00 -12.75 15.61
CA GLY A 133 -10.45 -12.21 16.86
C GLY A 133 -9.61 -13.19 17.68
N ARG A 134 -9.43 -14.44 17.23
CA ARG A 134 -8.81 -15.50 18.04
C ARG A 134 -7.29 -15.44 18.07
N THR A 135 -6.65 -15.04 16.98
CA THR A 135 -5.20 -14.97 16.88
C THR A 135 -4.74 -13.53 16.79
N ARG A 136 -3.93 -13.10 17.76
CA ARG A 136 -3.31 -11.77 17.79
C ARG A 136 -1.97 -11.81 17.04
N LEU A 137 -1.83 -10.98 16.01
CA LEU A 137 -0.61 -10.91 15.20
C LEU A 137 0.24 -9.70 15.62
N LEU A 138 -0.38 -8.53 15.69
CA LEU A 138 0.24 -7.30 16.19
C LEU A 138 -0.67 -6.75 17.28
N THR A 139 -0.23 -6.75 18.53
CA THR A 139 -1.04 -6.34 19.67
C THR A 139 -0.70 -4.92 20.11
N ASP A 140 -1.74 -4.14 20.43
CA ASP A 140 -1.70 -2.82 21.07
C ASP A 140 -0.66 -1.86 20.47
N VAL A 141 -0.66 -1.76 19.14
CA VAL A 141 0.18 -0.79 18.43
C VAL A 141 -0.29 0.61 18.82
N PRO A 142 0.55 1.45 19.46
CA PRO A 142 0.12 2.76 19.94
C PRO A 142 -0.33 3.70 18.81
N ALA A 143 -1.15 4.69 19.15
CA ALA A 143 -1.50 5.77 18.23
C ALA A 143 -0.24 6.46 17.66
N GLY A 144 -0.25 6.77 16.37
CA GLY A 144 0.88 7.37 15.66
C GLY A 144 2.05 6.42 15.37
N SER A 145 1.95 5.14 15.75
CA SER A 145 3.05 4.18 15.64
C SER A 145 2.82 3.15 14.53
N VAL A 146 3.91 2.47 14.16
CA VAL A 146 3.93 1.40 13.16
C VAL A 146 4.57 0.16 13.76
N LYS A 147 4.02 -1.02 13.48
CA LYS A 147 4.61 -2.29 13.90
C LYS A 147 4.51 -3.33 12.79
N SER A 148 5.53 -4.19 12.66
CA SER A 148 5.55 -5.25 11.66
C SER A 148 5.81 -6.63 12.28
N LEU A 149 5.33 -7.68 11.60
CA LEU A 149 5.58 -9.08 11.92
C LEU A 149 5.77 -9.86 10.62
N SER A 150 6.71 -10.80 10.59
CA SER A 150 6.86 -11.76 9.50
C SER A 150 6.16 -13.08 9.83
N VAL A 151 5.32 -13.57 8.92
CA VAL A 151 4.53 -14.79 9.08
C VAL A 151 4.77 -15.77 7.93
N ASN A 152 4.53 -17.05 8.17
CA ASN A 152 4.57 -18.06 7.10
C ASN A 152 3.48 -17.77 6.06
N ALA A 153 3.68 -18.28 4.85
CA ALA A 153 2.66 -18.20 3.81
C ALA A 153 1.41 -18.99 4.23
N VAL A 154 0.26 -18.33 4.22
CA VAL A 154 -1.02 -18.89 4.70
C VAL A 154 -2.19 -18.07 4.14
N SER A 155 -3.35 -18.70 3.94
CA SER A 155 -4.58 -17.95 3.67
C SER A 155 -5.27 -17.60 4.98
N ALA A 156 -5.54 -16.32 5.21
CA ALA A 156 -6.21 -15.85 6.42
C ALA A 156 -7.09 -14.65 6.14
N ALA A 157 -8.27 -14.61 6.76
CA ALA A 157 -9.03 -13.38 6.91
C ALA A 157 -8.48 -12.61 8.11
N LEU A 158 -8.18 -11.32 7.92
CA LEU A 158 -7.58 -10.46 8.93
C LEU A 158 -8.57 -9.35 9.33
N GLY A 159 -8.31 -8.70 10.47
CA GLY A 159 -9.04 -7.52 10.87
C GLY A 159 -8.20 -6.60 11.76
N VAL A 160 -8.55 -5.32 11.74
CA VAL A 160 -8.04 -4.35 12.71
C VAL A 160 -9.05 -4.20 13.83
N PHE A 161 -8.56 -4.23 15.06
CA PHE A 161 -9.35 -4.17 16.28
C PHE A 161 -8.88 -3.03 17.18
N ALA A 162 -9.83 -2.39 17.86
CA ALA A 162 -9.57 -1.47 18.97
C ALA A 162 -9.97 -2.21 20.25
N ALA A 163 -8.97 -2.52 21.09
CA ALA A 163 -9.08 -3.58 22.10
C ALA A 163 -9.60 -4.89 21.44
N ASP A 164 -10.78 -5.36 21.82
CA ASP A 164 -11.39 -6.59 21.28
C ASP A 164 -12.59 -6.33 20.36
N LYS A 165 -12.86 -5.06 20.03
CA LYS A 165 -13.92 -4.69 19.09
C LYS A 165 -13.35 -4.52 17.69
N PRO A 166 -13.92 -5.17 16.66
CA PRO A 166 -13.46 -4.98 15.29
C PRO A 166 -13.72 -3.54 14.86
N VAL A 167 -12.68 -2.87 14.36
CA VAL A 167 -12.82 -1.63 13.58
C VAL A 167 -13.26 -2.01 12.17
N GLN A 168 -12.54 -2.96 11.56
CA GLN A 168 -12.89 -3.51 10.26
C GLN A 168 -12.25 -4.89 10.08
N THR A 169 -13.00 -5.80 9.47
CA THR A 169 -12.49 -7.09 9.01
C THR A 169 -12.38 -7.10 7.48
N PHE A 170 -11.44 -7.88 6.97
CA PHE A 170 -11.16 -7.98 5.54
C PHE A 170 -11.44 -9.39 5.03
N PRO A 171 -11.74 -9.55 3.73
CA PRO A 171 -11.83 -10.86 3.11
C PRO A 171 -10.55 -11.69 3.30
N THR A 172 -10.67 -13.00 3.14
CA THR A 172 -9.51 -13.91 3.15
C THR A 172 -8.50 -13.50 2.09
N GLU A 173 -7.25 -13.32 2.52
CA GLU A 173 -6.11 -13.04 1.64
C GLU A 173 -5.11 -14.20 1.71
N ALA A 174 -4.53 -14.55 0.56
CA ALA A 174 -3.41 -15.49 0.48
C ALA A 174 -2.10 -14.75 0.79
N LEU A 175 -1.62 -14.84 2.03
CA LEU A 175 -0.36 -14.26 2.43
C LEU A 175 0.79 -15.05 1.80
N ARG A 176 1.52 -14.41 0.89
CA ARG A 176 2.61 -15.00 0.11
C ARG A 176 4.00 -14.68 0.69
N ALA A 177 4.93 -15.63 0.59
CA ALA A 177 6.32 -15.39 0.93
C ALA A 177 6.92 -14.26 0.07
N GLY A 178 7.79 -13.42 0.64
CA GLY A 178 8.41 -12.30 -0.10
C GLY A 178 7.49 -11.12 -0.39
N ALA A 179 6.23 -11.17 0.07
CA ALA A 179 5.26 -10.10 -0.11
C ALA A 179 5.04 -9.29 1.19
N SER A 180 4.77 -7.98 1.03
CA SER A 180 4.42 -7.08 2.14
C SER A 180 2.96 -6.66 2.06
N TYR A 181 2.23 -6.80 3.16
CA TYR A 181 0.84 -6.39 3.32
C TYR A 181 0.78 -5.31 4.41
N SER A 182 -0.09 -4.32 4.23
CA SER A 182 -0.23 -3.21 5.16
C SER A 182 -1.67 -3.05 5.60
N ALA A 183 -1.91 -3.02 6.91
CA ALA A 183 -3.14 -2.54 7.49
C ALA A 183 -2.93 -1.10 7.97
N PHE A 184 -3.83 -0.21 7.61
CA PHE A 184 -3.88 1.16 8.10
C PHE A 184 -5.15 1.34 8.91
N VAL A 185 -5.06 2.04 10.03
CA VAL A 185 -6.25 2.48 10.78
C VAL A 185 -6.19 3.98 10.98
N PHE A 186 -7.32 4.63 10.72
CA PHE A 186 -7.49 6.08 10.73
C PHE A 186 -8.65 6.48 11.64
N GLY A 187 -8.86 7.78 11.79
CA GLY A 187 -10.01 8.34 12.47
C GLY A 187 -9.92 8.28 13.99
N ALA A 188 -11.02 8.64 14.64
CA ALA A 188 -11.10 8.72 16.09
C ALA A 188 -12.38 8.08 16.59
N HIS A 189 -12.36 7.57 17.83
CA HIS A 189 -13.54 7.02 18.50
C HIS A 189 -14.35 6.03 17.64
N ALA A 190 -15.60 6.38 17.31
CA ALA A 190 -16.51 5.55 16.52
C ALA A 190 -16.31 5.69 15.00
N ASP A 191 -15.63 6.75 14.55
CA ASP A 191 -15.35 7.03 13.13
C ASP A 191 -14.03 6.39 12.66
N ARG A 192 -13.50 5.44 13.44
CA ARG A 192 -12.30 4.70 13.04
C ARG A 192 -12.64 3.82 11.84
N THR A 193 -11.76 3.87 10.86
CA THR A 193 -11.84 3.05 9.65
C THR A 193 -10.51 2.36 9.45
N ALA A 194 -10.50 1.22 8.76
CA ALA A 194 -9.26 0.55 8.44
C ALA A 194 -9.19 0.08 6.98
N VAL A 195 -8.00 0.14 6.41
CA VAL A 195 -7.74 -0.25 5.03
C VAL A 195 -6.68 -1.33 5.03
N PHE A 196 -6.92 -2.41 4.30
CA PHE A 196 -5.93 -3.45 4.06
C PHE A 196 -5.41 -3.35 2.62
N VAL A 197 -4.11 -3.15 2.49
CA VAL A 197 -3.41 -3.00 1.23
C VAL A 197 -2.63 -4.27 0.94
N THR A 198 -2.98 -4.89 -0.18
CA THR A 198 -2.30 -6.07 -0.72
C THR A 198 -1.17 -5.65 -1.67
N PRO A 199 -0.12 -6.47 -1.84
CA PRO A 199 0.91 -6.22 -2.84
C PRO A 199 0.31 -5.95 -4.23
N GLY A 200 0.86 -4.97 -4.95
CA GLY A 200 0.47 -4.65 -6.32
C GLY A 200 -0.83 -3.85 -6.48
N LYS A 201 -1.44 -3.36 -5.38
CA LYS A 201 -2.59 -2.45 -5.40
C LYS A 201 -2.30 -1.12 -4.70
#